data_AF-A0A945UM49-F1
#
_entry.id   AF-A0A945UM49-F1
#
_cell.length_a   1.000
_cell.length_b   1.000
_cell.length_c   1.000
_cell.angle_alpha   90.00
_cell.angle_beta   90.00
_cell.angle_gamma   90.00
#
_symmetry.space_group_name_H-M   'P 1'
#
loop_
_entity.id
_entity.type
_entity.pdbx_description
1 polymer ?
#
loop_
_entity_poly.entity_id
_entity_poly.type
_entity_poly.pdbx_seq_one_letter_code
_entity_poly.pdbx_strand_id
1 'polypeptide(L)'
;AEFHQRNFAALARGLRGVVDEVCVSFAQIYRKSRRNLDLAARRDGFTWRDPDGVEKQALLGSLQNIAADHRMKLTVCSQPEIGGTAAHCIDAERLSDLAGHAISARVKGNRDGCLCAESRDIGAYDSCPHGCAYCYAVRNRDKALGSYRDHDQNSERLA
;
A
#
# COMPACT_ATOMS: atom_id res chain seq x y z
N ALA A 1 9.47 -8.28 -13.74
CA ALA A 1 9.85 -8.83 -12.42
C ALA A 1 11.20 -8.30 -11.93
N GLU A 2 12.26 -8.37 -12.74
CA GLU A 2 13.64 -8.00 -12.34
C GLU A 2 13.77 -6.60 -11.70
N PHE A 3 13.13 -5.58 -12.28
CA PHE A 3 13.13 -4.22 -11.69
C PHE A 3 12.62 -4.23 -10.24
N HIS A 4 11.53 -4.93 -9.95
CA HIS A 4 10.97 -5.00 -8.59
C HIS A 4 11.89 -5.76 -7.65
N GLN A 5 12.43 -6.90 -8.09
CA GLN A 5 13.37 -7.70 -7.30
C GLN A 5 14.62 -6.90 -6.93
N ARG A 6 15.21 -6.17 -7.90
CA ARG A 6 16.41 -5.35 -7.67
C ARG A 6 16.15 -4.21 -6.69
N ASN A 7 15.07 -3.46 -6.86
CA ASN A 7 14.72 -2.37 -5.95
C ASN A 7 14.39 -2.89 -4.55
N PHE A 8 13.61 -3.97 -4.47
CA PHE A 8 13.27 -4.58 -3.20
C PHE A 8 14.50 -5.10 -2.46
N ALA A 9 15.44 -5.76 -3.14
CA ALA A 9 16.70 -6.19 -2.55
C ALA A 9 17.57 -5.02 -2.05
N ALA A 10 17.56 -3.89 -2.75
CA ALA A 10 18.25 -2.69 -2.30
C ALA A 10 17.64 -2.13 -1.01
N LEU A 11 16.30 -2.04 -0.95
CA LEU A 11 15.56 -1.57 0.22
C LEU A 11 15.72 -2.53 1.42
N ALA A 12 15.53 -3.83 1.22
CA ALA A 12 15.67 -4.85 2.26
C ALA A 12 17.10 -4.86 2.85
N ARG A 13 18.12 -4.67 2.00
CA ARG A 13 19.50 -4.52 2.47
C ARG A 13 19.70 -3.26 3.31
N GLY A 14 19.16 -2.12 2.86
CA GLY A 14 19.28 -0.84 3.57
C GLY A 14 18.56 -0.80 4.92
N LEU A 15 17.49 -1.59 5.06
CA LEU A 15 16.67 -1.67 6.28
C LEU A 15 16.99 -2.90 7.14
N ARG A 16 18.01 -3.68 6.76
CA ARG A 16 18.36 -4.91 7.48
C ARG A 16 18.74 -4.58 8.93
N GLY A 17 18.09 -5.26 9.87
CA GLY A 17 18.35 -5.11 11.31
C GLY A 17 17.62 -3.94 11.97
N VAL A 18 16.89 -3.12 11.21
CA VAL A 18 15.99 -2.08 11.75
C VAL A 18 14.51 -2.41 11.54
N VAL A 19 14.20 -3.31 10.60
CA VAL A 19 12.85 -3.86 10.41
C VAL A 19 12.92 -5.38 10.37
N ASP A 20 11.84 -6.03 10.80
CA ASP A 20 11.66 -7.49 10.83
C ASP A 20 10.48 -7.98 9.96
N GLU A 21 9.71 -7.07 9.37
CA GLU A 21 8.54 -7.38 8.56
C GLU A 21 8.42 -6.40 7.38
N VAL A 22 7.93 -6.91 6.26
CA VAL A 22 7.57 -6.12 5.09
C VAL A 22 6.18 -6.53 4.59
N CYS A 23 5.24 -5.59 4.72
CA CYS A 23 3.88 -5.76 4.26
C CYS A 23 3.76 -5.26 2.81
N VAL A 24 3.32 -6.14 1.89
CA VAL A 24 3.15 -5.82 0.47
C VAL A 24 1.70 -6.01 0.01
N SER A 25 1.38 -5.39 -1.12
CA SER A 25 0.16 -5.67 -1.89
C SER A 25 0.41 -5.31 -3.36
N PHE A 26 -0.28 -5.97 -4.27
CA PHE A 26 -0.32 -5.59 -5.68
C PHE A 26 -1.33 -4.46 -5.89
N ALA A 27 -0.99 -3.51 -6.76
CA ALA A 27 -1.85 -2.39 -7.06
C ALA A 27 -3.23 -2.85 -7.58
N GLN A 28 -4.30 -2.34 -6.97
CA GLN A 28 -5.67 -2.57 -7.44
C GLN A 28 -6.00 -1.56 -8.55
N ILE A 29 -6.34 -2.08 -9.73
CA ILE A 29 -6.52 -1.25 -10.93
C ILE A 29 -7.99 -0.87 -11.10
N TYR A 30 -8.39 0.24 -10.48
CA TYR A 30 -9.73 0.80 -10.62
C TYR A 30 -9.99 1.37 -12.02
N ARG A 31 -11.26 1.44 -12.43
CA ARG A 31 -11.69 2.03 -13.72
C ARG A 31 -11.06 3.40 -14.00
N LYS A 32 -11.00 4.25 -12.98
CA LYS A 32 -10.40 5.59 -13.07
C LYS A 32 -8.89 5.53 -13.30
N SER A 33 -8.19 4.74 -12.50
CA SER A 33 -6.74 4.56 -12.59
C SER A 33 -6.36 3.98 -13.96
N ARG A 34 -7.11 2.99 -14.46
CA ARG A 34 -6.95 2.44 -15.82
C ARG A 34 -7.04 3.53 -16.89
N ARG A 35 -8.15 4.28 -16.92
CA ARG A 35 -8.34 5.38 -17.88
C ARG A 35 -7.20 6.39 -17.83
N ASN A 36 -6.80 6.81 -16.64
CA ASN A 36 -5.75 7.82 -16.48
C ASN A 36 -4.38 7.30 -16.90
N LEU A 37 -4.06 6.03 -16.59
CA LEU A 37 -2.84 5.37 -17.05
C LEU A 37 -2.84 5.19 -18.57
N ASP A 38 -3.97 4.82 -19.19
CA ASP A 38 -4.09 4.72 -20.65
C ASP A 38 -3.86 6.06 -21.34
N LEU A 39 -4.38 7.15 -20.78
CA LEU A 39 -4.15 8.50 -21.29
C LEU A 39 -2.67 8.91 -21.15
N ALA A 40 -2.07 8.66 -19.98
CA ALA A 40 -0.65 8.94 -19.76
C ALA A 40 0.25 8.12 -20.70
N ALA A 41 -0.05 6.83 -20.87
CA ALA A 41 0.64 5.92 -21.77
C ALA A 41 0.63 6.43 -23.22
N ARG A 42 -0.54 6.87 -23.72
CA ARG A 42 -0.67 7.46 -25.07
C ARG A 42 0.08 8.78 -25.22
N ARG A 43 0.04 9.63 -24.18
CA ARG A 43 0.69 10.95 -24.21
C ARG A 43 2.21 10.85 -24.17
N ASP A 44 2.74 10.02 -23.27
CA ASP A 44 4.16 9.97 -22.95
C ASP A 44 4.89 8.81 -23.66
N GLY A 45 4.17 8.01 -24.45
CA GLY A 45 4.76 6.96 -25.28
C GLY A 45 5.26 5.74 -24.49
N PHE A 46 4.54 5.31 -23.45
CA PHE A 46 4.85 4.09 -22.70
C PHE A 46 3.69 3.08 -22.72
N THR A 47 3.96 1.84 -22.35
CA THR A 47 2.95 0.80 -22.18
C THR A 47 2.85 0.37 -20.72
N TRP A 48 1.67 -0.10 -20.33
CA TRP A 48 1.45 -0.66 -19.00
C TRP A 48 0.46 -1.81 -19.09
N ARG A 49 0.50 -2.70 -18.09
CA ARG A 49 -0.46 -3.80 -17.92
C ARG A 49 -0.60 -4.14 -16.45
N ASP A 50 -1.72 -4.78 -16.12
CA ASP A 50 -1.90 -5.46 -14.85
C ASP A 50 -1.49 -6.93 -15.02
N PRO A 51 -0.45 -7.43 -14.33
CA PRO A 51 -0.05 -8.83 -14.44
C PRO A 51 -1.15 -9.77 -13.93
N ASP A 52 -1.19 -10.99 -14.47
CA ASP A 52 -2.10 -12.02 -13.99
C ASP A 52 -1.67 -12.58 -12.62
N GLY A 53 -2.50 -13.47 -12.07
CA GLY A 53 -2.24 -14.07 -10.75
C GLY A 53 -0.94 -14.89 -10.71
N VAL A 54 -0.59 -15.59 -11.80
CA VAL A 54 0.59 -16.46 -11.86
C VAL A 54 1.86 -15.61 -11.82
N GLU A 55 1.91 -14.54 -12.60
CA GLU A 55 3.04 -13.60 -12.58
C GLU A 55 3.17 -12.88 -11.24
N LYS A 56 2.05 -12.48 -10.62
CA LYS A 56 2.03 -11.87 -9.29
C LYS A 56 2.58 -12.84 -8.23
N GLN A 57 2.13 -14.09 -8.24
CA GLN A 57 2.60 -15.14 -7.34
C GLN A 57 4.09 -15.44 -7.52
N ALA A 58 4.57 -15.52 -8.76
CA ALA A 58 5.99 -15.74 -9.05
C ALA A 58 6.87 -14.57 -8.53
N LEU A 59 6.41 -13.33 -8.71
CA LEU A 59 7.10 -12.17 -8.14
C LEU A 59 7.07 -12.22 -6.61
N LEU A 60 5.91 -12.50 -6.00
CA LEU A 60 5.76 -12.59 -4.55
C LEU A 60 6.73 -13.60 -3.94
N GLY A 61 6.82 -14.81 -4.52
CA GLY A 61 7.78 -15.83 -4.06
C GLY A 61 9.23 -15.37 -4.16
N SER A 62 9.59 -14.63 -5.22
CA SER A 62 10.92 -14.04 -5.35
C SER A 62 11.19 -12.99 -4.26
N LEU A 63 10.22 -12.12 -3.97
CA LEU A 63 10.35 -11.09 -2.94
C LEU A 63 10.41 -11.72 -1.54
N GLN A 64 9.68 -12.80 -1.31
CA GLN A 64 9.68 -13.53 -0.04
C GLN A 64 11.05 -14.12 0.27
N ASN A 65 11.72 -14.71 -0.74
CA ASN A 65 13.09 -15.21 -0.58
C ASN A 65 14.06 -14.07 -0.24
N ILE A 66 13.99 -12.95 -0.96
CA ILE A 66 14.83 -11.78 -0.69
C ILE A 66 14.60 -11.23 0.73
N ALA A 67 13.33 -11.14 1.16
CA ALA A 67 12.99 -10.69 2.51
C ALA A 67 13.61 -11.62 3.58
N ALA A 68 13.47 -12.94 3.38
CA ALA A 68 14.02 -13.95 4.28
C ALA A 68 15.55 -13.87 4.41
N ASP A 69 16.27 -13.67 3.30
CA ASP A 69 17.73 -13.46 3.29
C ASP A 69 18.16 -12.26 4.14
N HIS A 70 17.28 -11.26 4.27
CA HIS A 70 17.47 -10.06 5.07
C HIS A 70 16.81 -10.13 6.46
N ARG A 71 16.34 -11.31 6.90
CA ARG A 71 15.65 -11.55 8.18
C ARG A 71 14.35 -10.74 8.35
N MET A 72 13.64 -10.54 7.24
CA MET A 72 12.33 -9.88 7.23
C MET A 72 11.25 -10.90 6.86
N LYS A 73 10.15 -10.91 7.62
CA LYS A 73 8.93 -11.65 7.27
C LYS A 73 8.17 -10.86 6.21
N LEU A 74 7.93 -11.47 5.05
CA LEU A 74 7.04 -10.86 4.05
C LEU A 74 5.58 -11.23 4.33
N THR A 75 4.70 -10.23 4.37
CA THR A 75 3.25 -10.41 4.56
C THR A 75 2.46 -9.71 3.46
N VAL A 76 1.24 -10.19 3.18
CA VAL A 76 0.38 -9.71 2.09
C VAL A 76 -0.90 -9.09 2.65
N CYS A 77 -1.15 -7.83 2.30
CA CYS A 77 -2.32 -7.10 2.78
C CYS A 77 -3.55 -7.36 1.90
N SER A 78 -4.57 -8.02 2.45
CA SER A 78 -5.94 -7.99 1.93
C SER A 78 -6.08 -8.53 0.48
N GLN A 79 -5.23 -9.47 0.10
CA GLN A 79 -5.21 -10.13 -1.21
C GLN A 79 -4.98 -11.65 -1.05
N PRO A 80 -5.87 -12.38 -0.36
CA PRO A 80 -5.70 -13.80 -0.08
C PRO A 80 -5.57 -14.66 -1.34
N GLU A 81 -6.12 -14.21 -2.47
CA GLU A 81 -6.05 -14.88 -3.77
C GLU A 81 -4.64 -14.98 -4.34
N ILE A 82 -3.73 -14.08 -3.92
CA ILE A 82 -2.31 -14.12 -4.33
C ILE A 82 -1.52 -15.10 -3.45
N GLY A 83 -2.06 -15.50 -2.29
CA GLY A 83 -1.38 -16.36 -1.32
C GLY A 83 -0.33 -15.62 -0.48
N GLY A 84 0.45 -16.39 0.28
CA GLY A 84 1.41 -15.86 1.26
C GLY A 84 0.81 -15.68 2.66
N THR A 85 1.63 -15.18 3.59
CA THR A 85 1.19 -14.91 4.96
C THR A 85 0.38 -13.62 5.01
N ALA A 86 -0.83 -13.67 5.58
CA ALA A 86 -1.68 -12.50 5.69
C ALA A 86 -1.07 -11.42 6.62
N ALA A 87 -1.17 -10.16 6.21
CA ALA A 87 -0.66 -9.02 6.96
C ALA A 87 -1.69 -8.44 7.94
N HIS A 88 -1.18 -7.85 9.02
CA HIS A 88 -1.91 -6.99 9.95
C HIS A 88 -1.17 -5.65 10.02
N CYS A 89 -1.62 -4.65 9.26
CA CYS A 89 -0.94 -3.35 9.24
C CYS A 89 -1.15 -2.58 10.56
N ILE A 90 -2.31 -2.77 11.20
CA ILE A 90 -2.58 -2.38 12.58
C ILE A 90 -2.72 -3.68 13.36
N ASP A 91 -1.65 -4.08 14.03
CA ASP A 91 -1.55 -5.36 14.74
C ASP A 91 -1.52 -5.11 16.26
N ALA A 92 -2.55 -5.57 16.97
CA ALA A 92 -2.67 -5.37 18.41
C ALA A 92 -1.58 -6.12 19.20
N GLU A 93 -1.10 -7.27 18.71
CA GLU A 93 -0.02 -8.02 19.35
C GLU A 93 1.29 -7.23 19.22
N ARG A 94 1.64 -6.83 18.00
CA ARG A 94 2.83 -6.02 17.74
C ARG A 94 2.81 -4.67 18.46
N LEU A 95 1.64 -4.03 18.54
CA LEU A 95 1.47 -2.79 19.30
C LEU A 95 1.63 -3.02 20.82
N SER A 96 1.15 -4.16 21.35
CA SER A 96 1.32 -4.52 22.76
C SER A 96 2.79 -4.69 23.13
N ASP A 97 3.54 -5.39 22.27
CA ASP A 97 4.98 -5.60 22.43
C ASP A 97 5.73 -4.26 22.49
N LEU A 98 5.38 -3.31 21.62
CA LEU A 98 5.99 -1.97 21.59
C LEU A 98 5.58 -1.12 22.80
N ALA A 99 4.34 -1.22 23.26
CA ALA A 99 3.82 -0.44 24.37
C ALA A 99 4.25 -0.97 25.75
N GLY A 100 4.70 -2.23 25.84
CA GLY A 100 5.04 -2.88 27.10
C GLY A 100 3.83 -3.23 27.97
N HIS A 101 2.62 -3.16 27.42
CA HIS A 101 1.38 -3.58 28.07
C HIS A 101 0.39 -4.12 27.05
N ALA A 102 -0.58 -4.91 27.51
CA ALA A 102 -1.60 -5.47 26.63
C ALA A 102 -2.46 -4.35 26.00
N ILE A 103 -2.60 -4.40 24.67
CA ILE A 103 -3.55 -3.63 23.88
C ILE A 103 -4.54 -4.64 23.30
N SER A 104 -5.79 -4.57 23.76
CA SER A 104 -6.86 -5.42 23.26
C SER A 104 -7.78 -4.64 22.33
N ALA A 105 -7.89 -5.10 21.10
CA ALA A 105 -8.76 -4.54 20.08
C ALA A 105 -9.37 -5.66 19.25
N ARG A 106 -10.65 -5.52 18.87
CA ARG A 106 -11.29 -6.48 17.96
C ARG A 106 -10.66 -6.38 16.57
N VAL A 107 -10.56 -7.51 15.87
CA VAL A 107 -10.26 -7.51 14.44
C VAL A 107 -11.44 -6.88 13.70
N LYS A 108 -11.18 -5.75 13.04
CA LYS A 108 -12.17 -5.02 12.24
C LYS A 108 -11.43 -4.26 11.15
N GLY A 109 -11.05 -5.00 10.12
CA GLY A 109 -10.37 -4.43 8.97
C GLY A 109 -11.20 -3.39 8.22
N ASN A 110 -10.51 -2.51 7.49
CA ASN A 110 -11.12 -1.40 6.75
C ASN A 110 -11.74 -1.82 5.40
N ARG A 111 -11.49 -3.06 4.96
CA ARG A 111 -11.96 -3.63 3.68
C ARG A 111 -11.97 -5.15 3.72
N ASP A 112 -12.62 -5.78 2.76
CA ASP A 112 -12.70 -7.24 2.65
C ASP A 112 -11.32 -7.90 2.63
N GLY A 113 -11.14 -8.91 3.48
CA GLY A 113 -9.85 -9.61 3.65
C GLY A 113 -8.80 -8.85 4.47
N CYS A 114 -9.10 -7.67 4.99
CA CYS A 114 -8.22 -6.96 5.92
C CYS A 114 -8.36 -7.52 7.34
N LEU A 115 -7.23 -7.89 7.94
CA LEU A 115 -7.19 -8.50 9.28
C LEU A 115 -6.77 -7.51 10.38
N CYS A 116 -6.61 -6.23 10.06
CA CYS A 116 -6.18 -5.23 11.04
C CYS A 116 -7.13 -5.14 12.25
N ALA A 117 -6.56 -4.79 13.41
CA ALA A 117 -7.31 -4.35 14.57
C ALA A 117 -8.18 -3.11 14.24
N GLU A 118 -9.27 -2.93 14.99
CA GLU A 118 -10.16 -1.79 14.82
C GLU A 118 -9.37 -0.48 14.90
N SER A 119 -9.53 0.33 13.86
CA SER A 119 -8.87 1.62 13.72
C SER A 119 -9.79 2.60 13.01
N ARG A 120 -9.44 3.89 13.07
CA ARG A 120 -10.12 4.94 12.31
C ARG A 120 -9.11 5.57 11.38
N ASP A 121 -9.41 5.54 10.09
CA ASP A 121 -8.65 6.28 9.09
C ASP A 121 -8.90 7.78 9.29
N ILE A 122 -7.82 8.56 9.29
CA ILE A 122 -7.85 10.02 9.37
C ILE A 122 -7.61 10.66 8.00
N GLY A 123 -7.35 9.90 6.95
CA GLY A 123 -7.11 10.42 5.61
C GLY A 123 -8.36 11.04 4.97
N ALA A 124 -8.14 12.01 4.08
CA ALA A 124 -9.18 12.60 3.25
C ALA A 124 -8.91 12.30 1.76
N TYR A 125 -9.94 11.83 1.05
CA TYR A 125 -9.89 11.71 -0.41
C TYR A 125 -10.07 13.05 -1.09
N ASP A 126 -9.69 13.11 -2.37
CA ASP A 126 -9.83 14.32 -3.18
C ASP A 126 -9.17 15.58 -2.56
N SER A 127 -8.05 15.41 -1.83
CA SER A 127 -7.31 16.51 -1.16
C SER A 127 -5.84 16.64 -1.62
N CYS A 128 -5.26 15.59 -2.21
CA CYS A 128 -3.86 15.59 -2.64
C CYS A 128 -3.68 16.26 -4.03
N PRO A 129 -2.86 17.33 -4.15
CA PRO A 129 -2.72 18.10 -5.40
C PRO A 129 -1.78 17.46 -6.45
N HIS A 130 -1.09 16.37 -6.09
CA HIS A 130 0.00 15.82 -6.91
C HIS A 130 -0.46 15.31 -8.29
N GLY A 131 -1.66 14.74 -8.37
CA GLY A 131 -2.27 14.33 -9.64
C GLY A 131 -1.60 13.13 -10.33
N CYS A 132 -1.15 12.13 -9.58
CA CYS A 132 -0.59 10.89 -10.14
C CYS A 132 -1.61 10.18 -11.04
N ALA A 133 -1.19 9.68 -12.21
CA ALA A 133 -2.05 8.92 -13.12
C ALA A 133 -2.62 7.63 -12.48
N TYR A 134 -1.84 6.98 -11.61
CA TYR A 134 -2.22 5.76 -10.90
C TYR A 134 -3.04 6.02 -9.61
N CYS A 135 -3.31 7.27 -9.25
CA CYS A 135 -3.93 7.59 -7.97
C CYS A 135 -5.35 7.03 -7.85
N TYR A 136 -5.59 6.19 -6.85
CA TYR A 136 -6.95 5.72 -6.53
C TYR A 136 -7.74 6.77 -5.72
N ALA A 137 -7.09 7.48 -4.78
CA ALA A 137 -7.71 8.37 -3.80
C ALA A 137 -8.25 9.72 -4.33
N VAL A 138 -7.73 10.25 -5.45
CA VAL A 138 -8.16 11.54 -6.01
C VAL A 138 -9.01 11.34 -7.26
N ARG A 139 -10.33 11.35 -7.11
CA ARG A 139 -11.32 11.19 -8.19
C ARG A 139 -11.45 12.45 -9.05
N ASN A 140 -11.37 13.63 -8.44
CA ASN A 140 -11.44 14.91 -9.13
C ASN A 140 -10.22 15.77 -8.76
N ARG A 141 -9.38 16.08 -9.76
CA ARG A 141 -8.16 16.88 -9.58
C ARG A 141 -8.48 18.33 -9.21
N ASP A 142 -9.48 18.93 -9.82
CA ASP A 142 -9.84 20.33 -9.54
C ASP A 142 -10.36 20.48 -8.12
N LYS A 143 -11.12 19.49 -7.64
CA LYS A 143 -11.53 19.43 -6.23
C LYS A 143 -10.31 19.34 -5.30
N ALA A 144 -9.35 18.47 -5.61
CA ALA A 144 -8.13 18.34 -4.80
C ALA A 144 -7.27 19.61 -4.79
N LEU A 145 -7.19 20.33 -5.90
CA LEU A 145 -6.53 21.64 -5.95
C LEU A 145 -7.31 22.70 -5.16
N GLY A 146 -8.64 22.64 -5.17
CA GLY A 146 -9.50 23.48 -4.32
C GLY A 146 -9.21 23.24 -2.84
N SER A 147 -9.40 22.01 -2.37
CA SER A 147 -9.09 21.57 -1.01
C SER A 147 -7.69 22.00 -0.56
N TYR A 148 -6.67 21.77 -1.40
CA TYR A 148 -5.31 22.17 -1.07
C TYR A 148 -5.12 23.69 -0.90
N ARG A 149 -5.82 24.51 -1.71
CA ARG A 149 -5.76 25.98 -1.59
C ARG A 149 -6.52 26.49 -0.37
N ASP A 150 -7.63 25.83 -0.03
CA ASP A 150 -8.51 26.20 1.06
C ASP A 150 -8.05 25.60 2.41
N HIS A 151 -6.92 24.89 2.41
CA HIS A 151 -6.36 24.26 3.60
C HIS A 151 -6.04 25.31 4.68
N ASP A 152 -6.66 25.13 5.84
CA ASP A 152 -6.36 25.89 7.05
C ASP A 152 -5.67 24.98 8.07
N GLN A 153 -4.43 25.31 8.41
CA GLN A 153 -3.63 24.56 9.39
C GLN A 153 -4.22 24.60 10.81
N ASN A 154 -5.08 25.59 11.12
CA ASN A 154 -5.74 25.72 12.41
C ASN A 154 -7.15 25.09 12.43
N SER A 155 -7.62 24.59 11.28
CA SER A 155 -8.92 23.93 11.18
C SER A 155 -8.91 22.61 11.96
N GLU A 156 -9.99 22.36 12.70
CA GLU A 156 -10.24 21.08 13.37
C GLU A 156 -10.66 19.96 12.39
N ARG A 157 -10.71 20.26 11.09
CA ARG A 157 -11.09 19.31 10.03
C ARG A 157 -10.04 19.27 8.94
N LEU A 158 -9.79 18.05 8.45
CA LEU A 158 -9.05 17.77 7.23
C LEU A 158 -9.97 18.03 6.03
N ALA A 159 -9.91 19.24 5.48
CA ALA A 159 -10.58 19.64 4.24
C ALA A 159 -9.53 20.04 3.20
#